data_AF-Q207Q1-F1
#
_entry.id   AF-Q207Q1-F1
#
_cell.length_a   1.000
_cell.length_b   1.000
_cell.length_c   1.000
_cell.angle_alpha   90.00
_cell.angle_beta   90.00
_cell.angle_gamma   90.00
#
_symmetry.space_group_name_H-M   'P 1'
#
loop_
_entity.id
_entity.type
_entity.pdbx_description
1 polymer ?
#
loop_
_entity_poly.entity_id
_entity_poly.type
_entity_poly.pdbx_seq_one_letter_code
_entity_poly.pdbx_strand_id
1 'polypeptide(L)'
;FDTRSIGSRYGKLVNMGNAAGESGSKDKRDPRDFALWKAWKPLEPFWESPWGRGRPGWHIECSTIASSVFGSQLDIHSGGIDLAFPHHENEIAQCEAYHNCDQWGNYFLHSGHLHLKGSTEKMSKSLKNYITIKRLITVMPV
;
A
#
# COMPACT_ATOMS: atom_id res chain seq x y z
N PHE A 1 9.75 8.47 3.26
CA PHE A 1 9.76 8.84 1.84
C PHE A 1 9.29 10.27 1.78
N ASP A 2 10.13 11.18 1.29
CA ASP A 2 9.79 12.61 1.19
C ASP A 2 8.90 12.81 -0.03
N THR A 3 7.60 12.88 0.19
CA THR A 3 6.61 12.96 -0.91
C THR A 3 6.72 14.25 -1.72
N ARG A 4 7.25 15.33 -1.14
CA ARG A 4 7.47 16.59 -1.85
C ARG A 4 8.60 16.51 -2.87
N SER A 5 9.55 15.58 -2.68
CA SER A 5 10.70 15.40 -3.58
C SER A 5 10.31 14.92 -4.98
N ILE A 6 9.14 14.27 -5.11
CA ILE A 6 8.60 13.81 -6.40
C ILE A 6 7.53 14.76 -6.96
N GLY A 7 7.28 15.89 -6.28
CA GLY A 7 6.44 16.98 -6.78
C GLY A 7 5.01 16.56 -7.12
N SER A 8 4.53 17.01 -8.27
CA SER A 8 3.18 16.72 -8.79
C SER A 8 2.99 15.28 -9.25
N ARG A 9 4.03 14.45 -9.23
CA ARG A 9 3.92 13.02 -9.60
C ARG A 9 3.29 12.19 -8.49
N TYR A 10 3.28 12.66 -7.24
CA TYR A 10 2.59 11.99 -6.14
C TYR A 10 1.09 12.27 -6.16
N GLY A 11 0.27 11.22 -6.09
CA GLY A 11 -1.19 11.31 -6.06
C GLY A 11 -1.89 11.09 -7.39
N LYS A 12 -1.16 10.60 -8.40
CA LYS A 12 -1.66 10.48 -9.77
C LYS A 12 -2.62 9.31 -9.97
N LEU A 13 -2.54 8.27 -9.14
CA LEU A 13 -3.36 7.05 -9.31
C LEU A 13 -4.82 7.30 -8.91
N VAL A 14 -5.04 7.93 -7.76
CA VAL A 14 -6.41 8.17 -7.25
C VAL A 14 -6.91 9.60 -7.46
N ASN A 15 -6.19 10.40 -8.24
CA ASN A 15 -6.44 11.83 -8.44
C ASN A 15 -6.61 12.55 -7.09
N MET A 16 -5.55 12.49 -6.28
CA MET A 16 -5.51 13.10 -4.96
C MET A 16 -5.66 14.62 -5.11
N GLY A 17 -6.79 15.18 -4.67
CA GLY A 17 -6.84 16.58 -4.25
C GLY A 17 -5.98 16.81 -2.99
N ASN A 18 -6.43 17.65 -2.07
CA ASN A 18 -5.82 17.80 -0.74
C ASN A 18 -6.08 16.58 0.17
N ALA A 19 -5.59 15.41 -0.22
CA ALA A 19 -5.72 14.22 0.60
C ALA A 19 -4.81 14.30 1.83
N ALA A 20 -5.41 14.00 2.98
CA ALA A 20 -4.76 14.04 4.28
C ALA A 20 -3.71 12.91 4.38
N GLY A 21 -2.49 13.29 4.73
CA GLY A 21 -1.44 12.33 5.04
C GLY A 21 -1.74 11.52 6.30
N GLU A 22 -0.91 10.50 6.57
CA GLU A 22 -1.02 9.71 7.79
C GLU A 22 -0.85 10.60 9.03
N SER A 23 -1.90 10.73 9.84
CA SER A 23 -1.85 11.49 11.09
C SER A 23 -0.99 10.77 12.14
N GLY A 24 -0.25 11.55 12.94
CA GLY A 24 0.29 11.07 14.21
C GLY A 24 1.82 10.93 14.34
N SER A 25 2.63 11.32 13.35
CA SER A 25 4.09 11.40 13.51
C SER A 25 4.58 12.84 13.40
N LYS A 26 5.18 13.36 14.48
CA LYS A 26 5.82 14.68 14.52
C LYS A 26 7.16 14.72 13.78
N ASP A 27 7.67 13.57 13.37
CA ASP A 27 9.01 13.42 12.77
C ASP A 27 8.98 13.49 11.24
N LYS A 28 7.79 13.71 10.65
CA LYS A 28 7.59 13.85 9.21
C LYS A 28 7.72 15.30 8.78
N ARG A 29 8.31 15.54 7.60
CA ARG A 29 8.44 16.89 7.03
C ARG A 29 7.13 17.33 6.37
N ASP A 30 6.41 16.39 5.79
CA ASP A 30 5.07 16.54 5.23
C ASP A 30 4.15 15.46 5.81
N PRO A 31 2.89 15.76 6.16
CA PRO A 31 1.95 14.75 6.66
C PRO A 31 1.81 13.52 5.75
N ARG A 32 1.98 13.69 4.43
CA ARG A 32 1.88 12.63 3.43
C ARG A 32 3.09 11.70 3.39
N ASP A 33 4.20 12.08 4.03
CA ASP A 33 5.39 11.24 4.10
C ASP A 33 5.07 9.89 4.76
N PHE A 34 5.64 8.81 4.22
CA PHE A 34 5.44 7.46 4.73
C PHE A 34 6.78 6.75 5.00
N ALA A 35 6.78 5.80 5.93
CA ALA A 35 7.99 5.11 6.34
C ALA A 35 8.46 4.10 5.27
N LEU A 36 9.76 4.15 4.92
CA LEU A 36 10.42 3.09 4.15
C LEU A 36 10.96 1.99 5.06
N TRP A 37 11.54 2.39 6.19
CA TRP A 37 12.03 1.53 7.24
C TRP A 37 11.44 1.98 8.57
N LYS A 38 10.95 1.05 9.37
CA LYS A 38 10.41 1.32 10.71
C LYS A 38 11.40 0.77 11.73
N ALA A 39 11.82 1.63 12.67
CA ALA A 39 12.68 1.23 13.77
C ALA A 39 12.04 0.09 14.59
N TRP A 40 12.88 -0.81 15.08
CA TRP A 40 12.44 -1.96 15.85
C TRP A 40 11.76 -1.56 17.16
N LYS A 41 10.79 -2.37 17.59
CA LYS A 41 10.15 -2.29 18.90
C LYS A 41 10.35 -3.61 19.65
N PRO A 42 10.52 -3.58 20.98
CA PRO A 42 10.64 -4.80 21.78
C PRO A 42 9.57 -5.84 21.42
N LEU A 43 10.00 -7.11 21.31
CA LEU A 43 9.16 -8.27 20.97
C LEU A 43 8.65 -8.35 19.51
N GLU A 44 8.98 -7.39 18.65
CA GLU A 44 8.77 -7.53 17.20
C GLU A 44 9.98 -8.22 16.53
N PRO A 45 9.80 -8.95 15.41
CA PRO A 45 10.92 -9.38 14.58
C PRO A 45 11.68 -8.16 14.00
N PHE A 46 12.98 -8.32 13.77
CA PHE A 46 13.83 -7.29 13.17
C PHE A 46 14.90 -7.86 12.26
N TRP A 47 15.46 -6.96 11.44
CA TRP A 47 16.64 -7.16 10.64
C TRP A 47 17.64 -6.03 10.90
N GLU A 48 18.92 -6.34 10.81
CA GLU A 48 19.99 -5.33 10.81
C GLU A 48 19.96 -4.56 9.48
N SER A 49 20.23 -3.25 9.54
CA SER A 49 20.28 -2.37 8.36
C SER A 49 21.26 -1.22 8.60
N PRO A 50 21.66 -0.46 7.57
CA PRO A 50 22.48 0.75 7.73
C PRO A 50 21.85 1.82 8.64
N TRP A 51 20.54 1.76 8.89
CA TRP A 51 19.79 2.67 9.75
C TRP A 51 19.47 2.06 11.14
N GLY A 52 20.14 0.95 11.48
CA GLY A 52 19.90 0.19 12.70
C GLY A 52 18.79 -0.85 12.56
N ARG A 53 18.50 -1.51 13.69
CA ARG A 53 17.50 -2.58 13.77
C ARG A 53 16.11 -2.08 13.44
N GLY A 54 15.43 -2.80 12.56
CA GLY A 54 14.06 -2.46 12.19
C GLY A 54 13.44 -3.46 11.24
N ARG A 55 12.44 -2.99 10.51
CA ARG A 55 11.68 -3.77 9.55
C ARG A 55 11.20 -2.89 8.41
N PRO A 56 10.92 -3.47 7.22
CA PRO A 56 10.36 -2.71 6.12
C PRO A 56 9.02 -2.06 6.48
N GLY A 57 8.77 -0.92 5.85
CA GLY A 57 7.43 -0.33 5.79
C GLY A 57 6.54 -1.11 4.85
N TRP A 58 5.23 -1.06 5.07
CA TRP A 58 4.24 -1.85 4.32
C TRP A 58 4.38 -1.72 2.78
N HIS A 59 4.63 -0.51 2.27
CA HIS A 59 4.68 -0.25 0.82
C HIS A 59 6.00 -0.70 0.17
N ILE A 60 7.14 -0.58 0.87
CA ILE A 60 8.46 -0.84 0.25
C ILE A 60 8.65 -2.31 -0.10
N GLU A 61 7.94 -3.21 0.58
CA GLU A 61 7.97 -4.65 0.33
C GLU A 61 7.52 -4.97 -1.10
N CYS A 62 6.33 -4.52 -1.50
CA CYS A 62 5.79 -4.76 -2.83
C CYS A 62 6.62 -4.07 -3.92
N SER A 63 7.03 -2.82 -3.73
CA SER A 63 7.90 -2.09 -4.66
C SER A 63 9.22 -2.82 -4.92
N THR A 64 9.86 -3.33 -3.86
CA THR A 64 11.13 -4.04 -3.95
C THR A 64 10.96 -5.37 -4.70
N ILE A 65 9.95 -6.15 -4.33
CA ILE A 65 9.68 -7.46 -4.96
C ILE A 65 9.31 -7.26 -6.43
N ALA A 66 8.37 -6.38 -6.73
CA ALA A 66 7.94 -6.10 -8.10
C ALA A 66 9.08 -5.59 -8.96
N SER A 67 9.90 -4.65 -8.45
CA SER A 67 11.08 -4.16 -9.18
C SER A 67 12.14 -5.25 -9.37
N SER A 68 12.30 -6.18 -8.43
CA SER A 68 13.26 -7.28 -8.56
C SER A 68 12.89 -8.27 -9.67
N VAL A 69 11.60 -8.40 -9.98
CA VAL A 69 11.07 -9.34 -10.99
C VAL A 69 10.87 -8.66 -12.34
N PHE A 70 10.29 -7.45 -12.35
CA PHE A 70 9.84 -6.75 -13.56
C PHE A 70 10.69 -5.52 -13.91
N GLY A 71 11.62 -5.12 -13.02
CA GLY A 71 12.43 -3.92 -13.23
C GLY A 71 11.61 -2.64 -13.23
N SER A 72 11.90 -1.77 -14.19
CA SER A 72 11.29 -0.44 -14.33
C SER A 72 9.99 -0.43 -15.15
N GLN A 73 9.53 -1.58 -15.66
CA GLN A 73 8.35 -1.69 -16.51
C GLN A 73 7.40 -2.75 -15.98
N LEU A 74 6.21 -2.30 -15.54
CA LEU A 74 5.13 -3.18 -15.13
C LEU A 74 3.89 -2.93 -15.98
N ASP A 75 3.38 -3.97 -16.64
CA ASP A 75 2.17 -3.81 -17.46
C ASP A 75 0.92 -3.72 -16.59
N ILE A 76 0.71 -4.70 -15.71
CA ILE A 76 -0.49 -4.80 -14.89
C ILE A 76 -0.11 -4.96 -13.42
N HIS A 77 -0.63 -4.07 -12.59
CA HIS A 77 -0.64 -4.21 -11.14
C HIS A 77 -2.10 -4.30 -10.65
N SER A 78 -2.37 -5.09 -9.61
CA SER A 78 -3.76 -5.29 -9.18
C SER A 78 -3.90 -5.49 -7.68
N GLY A 79 -5.10 -5.22 -7.16
CA GLY A 79 -5.41 -5.37 -5.74
C GLY A 79 -6.88 -5.08 -5.43
N GLY A 80 -7.25 -5.12 -4.15
CA GLY A 80 -8.53 -4.57 -3.72
C GLY A 80 -8.53 -3.05 -3.78
N ILE A 81 -9.68 -2.41 -3.97
CA ILE A 81 -9.80 -0.93 -4.06
C ILE A 81 -9.25 -0.20 -2.82
N ASP A 82 -9.28 -0.82 -1.64
CA ASP A 82 -8.65 -0.30 -0.42
C ASP A 82 -7.12 -0.16 -0.53
N LEU A 83 -6.48 -0.83 -1.51
CA LEU A 83 -5.04 -0.71 -1.77
C LEU A 83 -4.71 0.42 -2.75
N ALA A 84 -5.68 0.99 -3.48
CA ALA A 84 -5.40 2.09 -4.39
C ALA A 84 -4.71 3.26 -3.68
N PHE A 85 -5.20 3.60 -2.49
CA PHE A 85 -4.57 4.58 -1.60
C PHE A 85 -4.59 4.10 -0.14
N PRO A 86 -3.48 4.23 0.61
CA PRO A 86 -2.19 4.77 0.19
C PRO A 86 -1.26 3.76 -0.48
N HIS A 87 -1.64 2.48 -0.58
CA HIS A 87 -0.68 1.42 -0.87
C HIS A 87 -0.05 1.50 -2.26
N HIS A 88 -0.84 1.37 -3.34
CA HIS A 88 -0.34 1.41 -4.71
C HIS A 88 0.19 2.80 -5.09
N GLU A 89 -0.40 3.89 -4.57
CA GLU A 89 0.13 5.25 -4.77
C GLU A 89 1.56 5.39 -4.20
N ASN A 90 1.82 4.83 -3.03
CA ASN A 90 3.15 4.83 -2.43
C ASN A 90 4.12 3.89 -3.15
N GLU A 91 3.64 2.79 -3.73
CA GLU A 91 4.47 1.91 -4.57
C GLU A 91 4.92 2.61 -5.85
N ILE A 92 3.99 3.25 -6.56
CA ILE A 92 4.28 4.07 -7.74
C ILE A 92 5.35 5.11 -7.40
N ALA A 93 5.16 5.86 -6.31
CA ALA A 93 6.12 6.87 -5.86
C ALA A 93 7.52 6.30 -5.58
N GLN A 94 7.60 5.14 -4.91
CA GLN A 94 8.85 4.47 -4.60
C GLN A 94 9.56 3.98 -5.87
N CYS A 95 8.84 3.28 -6.75
CA CYS A 95 9.38 2.70 -7.96
C CYS A 95 9.84 3.76 -8.96
N GLU A 96 9.06 4.82 -9.15
CA GLU A 96 9.41 5.92 -10.07
C GLU A 96 10.61 6.72 -9.59
N ALA A 97 10.73 6.93 -8.28
CA ALA A 97 11.92 7.56 -7.70
C ALA A 97 13.15 6.65 -7.82
N TYR A 98 13.00 5.33 -7.60
CA TYR A 98 14.11 4.37 -7.67
C TYR A 98 14.63 4.16 -9.10
N HIS A 99 13.72 3.95 -10.05
CA HIS A 99 14.07 3.71 -11.46
C HIS A 99 14.30 4.98 -12.27
N ASN A 100 14.10 6.16 -11.66
CA ASN A 100 14.18 7.47 -12.31
C ASN A 100 13.32 7.53 -13.59
N CYS A 101 12.06 7.11 -13.48
CA CYS A 101 11.08 7.14 -14.56
C CYS A 101 9.80 7.85 -14.13
N ASP A 102 8.96 8.23 -15.10
CA ASP A 102 7.68 8.92 -14.85
C ASP A 102 6.45 8.00 -14.94
N GLN A 103 6.67 6.76 -15.36
CA GLN A 103 5.63 5.75 -15.51
C GLN A 103 6.21 4.37 -15.22
N TRP A 104 6.03 3.91 -13.99
CA TRP A 104 6.43 2.55 -13.60
C TRP A 104 5.43 1.48 -14.05
N GLY A 105 4.13 1.77 -13.92
CA GLY A 105 3.05 0.83 -14.21
C GLY A 105 2.06 1.36 -15.26
N ASN A 106 1.65 0.52 -16.22
CA ASN A 106 0.74 0.92 -17.29
C ASN A 106 -0.74 0.84 -16.88
N TYR A 107 -1.14 -0.23 -16.18
CA TYR A 107 -2.53 -0.48 -15.80
C TYR A 107 -2.64 -0.92 -14.34
N PHE A 108 -3.50 -0.23 -13.58
CA PHE A 108 -3.85 -0.61 -12.21
C PHE A 108 -5.30 -1.07 -12.17
N LEU A 109 -5.53 -2.32 -11.77
CA LEU A 109 -6.85 -2.93 -11.71
C LEU A 109 -7.26 -3.16 -10.25
N HIS A 110 -8.38 -2.57 -9.84
CA HIS A 110 -8.87 -2.66 -8.46
C HIS A 110 -10.22 -3.36 -8.38
N SER A 111 -10.28 -4.44 -7.60
CA SER A 111 -11.53 -5.12 -7.27
C SER A 111 -12.31 -4.35 -6.21
N GLY A 112 -13.61 -4.14 -6.44
CA GLY A 112 -14.50 -3.47 -5.50
C GLY A 112 -14.70 -4.25 -4.19
N HIS A 113 -15.26 -3.58 -3.18
CA HIS A 113 -15.53 -4.21 -1.89
C HIS A 113 -16.59 -5.31 -1.98
N LEU A 114 -16.40 -6.35 -1.17
CA LEU A 114 -17.43 -7.34 -0.92
C LEU A 114 -18.37 -6.86 0.19
N HIS A 115 -19.65 -7.14 0.02
CA HIS A 115 -20.70 -6.81 0.98
C HIS A 115 -21.45 -8.09 1.38
N LEU A 116 -21.93 -8.14 2.62
CA LEU A 116 -22.91 -9.15 3.00
C LEU A 116 -24.24 -8.83 2.30
N LYS A 117 -24.97 -9.86 1.89
CA LYS A 117 -26.28 -9.68 1.24
C LYS A 117 -27.21 -8.89 2.17
N GLY A 118 -27.75 -7.77 1.65
CA GLY A 118 -28.63 -6.88 2.41
C GLY A 118 -27.92 -5.86 3.32
N SER A 119 -26.58 -5.82 3.31
CA SER A 119 -25.78 -4.82 4.02
C SER A 119 -25.24 -3.77 3.06
N THR A 120 -25.32 -2.50 3.44
CA THR A 120 -24.61 -1.39 2.78
C THR A 120 -23.15 -1.28 3.23
N GLU A 121 -22.81 -1.90 4.37
CA GLU A 121 -21.44 -1.89 4.90
C GLU A 121 -20.56 -2.94 4.23
N LYS A 122 -19.35 -2.54 3.86
CA LYS A 122 -18.33 -3.46 3.34
C LYS A 122 -17.92 -4.50 4.39
N MET A 123 -17.56 -5.69 3.94
CA MET A 123 -16.96 -6.69 4.82
C MET A 123 -15.56 -6.26 5.27
N SER A 124 -15.30 -6.28 6.58
CA SER A 124 -13.98 -6.01 7.14
C SER A 124 -13.77 -6.72 8.48
N LYS A 125 -12.49 -6.97 8.83
CA LYS A 125 -12.14 -7.57 10.11
C LYS A 125 -12.46 -6.65 11.30
N SER A 126 -12.29 -5.33 11.12
CA SER A 126 -12.54 -4.33 12.17
C SER A 126 -14.01 -4.24 12.55
N LEU A 127 -14.91 -4.27 11.56
CA LEU A 127 -16.36 -4.31 11.78
C LEU A 127 -16.85 -5.70 12.24
N LYS A 128 -15.97 -6.71 12.24
CA LYS A 128 -16.29 -8.11 12.56
C LYS A 128 -17.47 -8.67 11.72
N ASN A 129 -17.71 -8.10 10.54
CA ASN A 129 -18.82 -8.42 9.63
C ASN A 129 -18.34 -9.21 8.40
N TYR A 130 -17.46 -10.20 8.61
CA TYR A 130 -16.86 -10.98 7.54
C TYR A 130 -17.15 -12.48 7.69
N ILE A 131 -17.18 -13.18 6.56
CA ILE A 131 -17.25 -14.64 6.50
C ILE A 131 -15.89 -15.14 6.02
N THR A 132 -15.32 -16.12 6.71
CA THR A 132 -14.08 -16.76 6.26
C THR A 132 -14.38 -17.69 5.09
N ILE A 133 -13.43 -17.85 4.17
CA ILE A 133 -13.57 -18.79 3.04
C ILE A 133 -13.90 -20.21 3.54
N LYS A 134 -13.23 -20.67 4.61
CA LYS A 134 -13.52 -21.96 5.24
C LYS A 134 -14.98 -22.08 5.67
N ARG A 135 -15.53 -21.05 6.33
CA ARG A 135 -16.93 -21.06 6.76
C ARG A 135 -17.87 -21.03 5.57
N LEU A 136 -17.58 -20.22 4.55
CA LEU A 136 -18.41 -20.07 3.34
C LEU A 136 -18.61 -21.42 2.63
N ILE A 137 -17.53 -22.17 2.40
CA ILE A 137 -17.57 -23.46 1.70
C ILE A 137 -18.34 -24.52 2.51
N THR A 138 -18.32 -24.46 3.84
CA THR A 138 -19.10 -25.38 4.68
C THR A 138 -20.60 -25.09 4.65
N VAL A 139 -21.00 -23.82 4.60
CA VAL A 139 -22.43 -23.42 4.67
C VAL A 139 -23.11 -23.34 3.31
N MET A 140 -22.33 -23.28 2.22
CA MET A 140 -22.82 -23.29 0.84
C MET A 140 -22.12 -24.41 0.06
N PRO A 141 -22.50 -25.68 0.27
CA PRO A 141 -22.03 -26.75 -0.61
C PRO A 141 -22.49 -26.45 -2.04
N VAL A 142 -21.54 -26.60 -2.97
CA VAL A 142 -21.72 -26.39 -4.41
C VAL A 142 -22.66 -27.45 -4.99
#